data_AF-A0A812RYJ1-F1
#
_entry.id   AF-A0A812RYJ1-F1
#
_cell.length_a   1.000
_cell.length_b   1.000
_cell.length_c   1.000
_cell.angle_alpha   90.00
_cell.angle_beta   90.00
_cell.angle_gamma   90.00
#
_symmetry.space_group_name_H-M   'P 1'
#
loop_
_entity.id
_entity.type
_entity.pdbx_description
1 polymer ?
#
loop_
_entity_poly.entity_id
_entity_poly.type
_entity_poly.pdbx_seq_one_letter_code
_entity_poly.pdbx_strand_id
1 'polypeptide(L)'
;MPCAPSATSPVCGSWQCEESEKIWKALTSAMGMKADQVTADAEAAAKYASSTSPAEILQHMEGAAKPSEGKIATAFQQIQSSLYSATFSIGLFRIMELSGVEVNKANVEEWAKALKIEPASKMTADLETYKQNQVKLQKAEEMIREIEIREKKKLAEKLEQKAKALAEKAAAKASGDEESK
;
A
#
# COMPACT_ATOMS: atom_id res chain seq x y z
N MET A 1 -20.48 9.08 7.18
CA MET A 1 -19.78 8.27 8.21
C MET A 1 -18.32 8.20 7.81
N PRO A 2 -17.38 8.69 8.63
CA PRO A 2 -15.96 8.62 8.31
C PRO A 2 -15.47 7.17 8.55
N CYS A 3 -14.92 6.56 7.52
CA CYS A 3 -14.36 5.21 7.58
C CYS A 3 -13.09 5.23 8.46
N ALA A 4 -13.03 4.34 9.45
CA ALA A 4 -11.88 4.22 10.35
C ALA A 4 -10.65 3.66 9.59
N PRO A 5 -9.42 4.06 9.96
CA PRO A 5 -8.21 3.60 9.32
C PRO A 5 -7.88 2.17 9.77
N SER A 6 -8.32 1.16 9.02
CA SER A 6 -7.77 -0.19 9.16
C SER A 6 -6.41 -0.24 8.46
N ALA A 7 -5.36 -0.18 9.25
CA ALA A 7 -3.98 -0.25 8.84
C ALA A 7 -3.61 -1.66 8.34
N THR A 8 -3.61 -1.92 7.04
CA THR A 8 -2.98 -3.17 6.51
C THR A 8 -2.28 -3.06 5.15
N SER A 9 -2.19 -1.90 4.50
CA SER A 9 -1.29 -1.76 3.33
C SER A 9 -0.64 -0.37 3.23
N PRO A 10 0.71 -0.28 3.24
CA PRO A 10 1.43 1.00 3.21
C PRO A 10 1.36 1.72 1.86
N VAL A 11 0.73 1.14 0.83
CA VAL A 11 0.67 1.69 -0.54
C VAL A 11 -0.62 2.47 -0.82
N CYS A 12 -1.65 2.37 0.04
CA CYS A 12 -2.97 2.97 -0.21
C CYS A 12 -3.28 4.14 0.74
N GLY A 13 -2.29 5.00 0.98
CA GLY A 13 -2.49 6.27 1.68
C GLY A 13 -3.47 7.16 0.91
N SER A 14 -4.55 7.57 1.57
CA SER A 14 -5.60 8.52 1.16
C SER A 14 -6.58 8.18 0.04
N TRP A 15 -6.46 7.06 -0.67
CA TRP A 15 -7.50 6.63 -1.62
C TRP A 15 -8.78 6.31 -0.84
N GLN A 16 -9.93 6.88 -1.23
CA GLN A 16 -11.21 6.49 -0.63
C GLN A 16 -11.33 4.96 -0.70
N CYS A 17 -11.34 4.31 0.47
CA CYS A 17 -11.21 2.86 0.58
C CYS A 17 -12.22 2.11 -0.31
N GLU A 18 -13.41 2.69 -0.51
CA GLU A 18 -14.47 2.14 -1.35
C GLU A 18 -14.08 2.05 -2.84
N GLU A 19 -13.45 3.08 -3.40
CA GLU A 19 -13.01 3.05 -4.80
C GLU A 19 -11.78 2.16 -4.98
N SER A 20 -10.90 2.12 -3.98
CA SER A 20 -9.76 1.19 -3.95
C SER A 20 -10.22 -0.27 -4.04
N GLU A 21 -11.26 -0.64 -3.28
CA GLU A 21 -11.83 -1.99 -3.34
C GLU A 21 -12.47 -2.32 -4.70
N LYS A 22 -13.15 -1.35 -5.33
CA LYS A 22 -13.72 -1.54 -6.67
C LYS A 22 -12.62 -1.75 -7.70
N ILE A 23 -11.55 -0.95 -7.65
CA ILE A 23 -10.38 -1.08 -8.53
C ILE A 23 -9.72 -2.45 -8.32
N TRP A 24 -9.53 -2.88 -7.07
CA TRP A 24 -8.97 -4.18 -6.75
C TRP A 24 -9.79 -5.34 -7.32
N LYS A 25 -11.12 -5.31 -7.14
CA LYS A 25 -12.03 -6.33 -7.67
C LYS A 25 -12.01 -6.36 -9.20
N ALA A 26 -11.99 -5.20 -9.85
CA ALA A 26 -11.91 -5.10 -11.30
C ALA A 26 -10.58 -5.64 -11.85
N LEU A 27 -9.46 -5.25 -11.25
CA LEU A 27 -8.11 -5.69 -11.65
C LEU A 27 -7.93 -7.20 -11.51
N THR A 28 -8.30 -7.76 -10.35
CA THR A 28 -8.19 -9.21 -10.09
C THR A 28 -9.09 -10.01 -11.03
N SER A 29 -10.32 -9.56 -11.27
CA SER A 29 -11.23 -10.20 -12.23
C SER A 29 -10.69 -10.16 -13.66
N ALA A 30 -10.06 -9.06 -14.08
CA ALA A 30 -9.45 -8.93 -15.40
C ALA A 30 -8.26 -9.89 -15.61
N MET A 31 -7.56 -10.25 -14.54
CA MET A 31 -6.50 -11.28 -14.56
C MET A 31 -7.04 -12.71 -14.44
N GLY A 32 -8.37 -12.89 -14.41
CA GLY A 32 -9.01 -14.20 -14.25
C GLY A 32 -8.95 -14.76 -12.82
N MET A 33 -8.65 -13.92 -11.83
CA MET A 33 -8.55 -14.30 -10.42
C MET A 33 -9.80 -13.86 -9.64
N LYS A 34 -10.03 -14.48 -8.48
CA LYS A 34 -11.11 -14.09 -7.56
C LYS A 34 -10.56 -13.20 -6.45
N ALA A 35 -11.00 -11.94 -6.40
CA ALA A 35 -10.57 -10.95 -5.41
C ALA A 35 -10.62 -11.49 -3.97
N ASP A 36 -11.75 -12.10 -3.60
CA ASP A 36 -11.97 -12.62 -2.25
C ASP A 36 -11.01 -13.77 -1.90
N GLN A 37 -10.64 -14.60 -2.87
CA GLN A 37 -9.67 -15.66 -2.65
C GLN A 37 -8.26 -15.10 -2.46
N VAL A 38 -7.86 -14.13 -3.29
CA VAL A 38 -6.54 -13.49 -3.17
C VAL A 38 -6.42 -12.77 -1.82
N THR A 39 -7.46 -12.07 -1.39
CA THR A 39 -7.49 -11.42 -0.07
C THR A 39 -7.44 -12.44 1.07
N ALA A 40 -8.24 -13.50 1.01
CA ALA A 40 -8.25 -14.53 2.04
C ALA A 40 -6.91 -15.27 2.14
N ASP A 41 -6.27 -15.58 1.01
CA ASP A 41 -4.96 -16.23 1.00
C ASP A 41 -3.86 -15.29 1.52
N ALA A 42 -3.93 -14.00 1.21
CA ALA A 42 -3.01 -12.99 1.77
C ALA A 42 -3.17 -12.85 3.30
N GLU A 43 -4.40 -12.86 3.82
CA GLU A 43 -4.66 -12.84 5.26
C GLU A 43 -4.17 -14.11 5.96
N ALA A 44 -4.34 -15.28 5.33
CA ALA A 44 -3.83 -16.54 5.86
C ALA A 44 -2.30 -16.53 5.94
N ALA A 45 -1.64 -16.05 4.88
CA ALA A 45 -0.18 -15.89 4.87
C ALA A 45 0.31 -14.89 5.93
N ALA A 46 -0.41 -13.78 6.12
CA ALA A 46 -0.09 -12.79 7.14
C ALA A 46 -0.23 -13.37 8.57
N LYS A 47 -1.33 -14.10 8.84
CA LYS A 47 -1.54 -14.77 10.13
C LYS A 47 -0.45 -15.80 10.41
N TYR A 48 -0.14 -16.65 9.42
CA TYR A 48 0.94 -17.62 9.51
C TYR A 48 2.29 -16.95 9.82
N ALA A 49 2.63 -15.88 9.11
CA ALA A 49 3.89 -15.18 9.29
C ALA A 49 4.01 -14.56 10.69
N SER A 50 2.92 -13.99 11.22
CA SER A 50 2.92 -13.38 12.56
C SER A 50 2.87 -14.40 13.71
N SER A 51 2.45 -15.64 13.46
CA SER A 51 2.37 -16.68 14.50
C SER A 51 3.54 -17.66 14.50
N THR A 52 4.44 -17.59 13.53
CA THR A 52 5.50 -18.58 13.29
C THR A 52 6.87 -17.92 13.39
N SER A 53 7.82 -18.59 14.03
CA SER A 53 9.16 -18.01 14.15
C SER A 53 9.90 -18.00 12.80
N PRO A 54 10.81 -17.04 12.55
CA PRO A 54 11.59 -16.98 11.32
C PRO A 54 12.37 -18.27 11.00
N ALA A 55 12.91 -18.92 12.04
CA ALA A 55 13.66 -20.16 11.90
C ALA A 55 12.76 -21.33 11.44
N GLU A 56 11.55 -21.44 11.98
CA GLU A 56 10.57 -22.43 11.52
C GLU A 56 10.11 -22.15 10.08
N ILE A 57 9.92 -20.87 9.72
CA ILE A 57 9.57 -20.49 8.34
C ILE A 57 10.65 -20.93 7.36
N LEU A 58 11.93 -20.72 7.69
CA LEU A 58 13.06 -21.21 6.88
C LEU A 58 13.06 -22.74 6.74
N GLN A 59 12.82 -23.47 7.84
CA GLN A 59 12.68 -24.93 7.80
C GLN A 59 11.51 -25.38 6.91
N HIS A 60 10.41 -24.64 6.90
CA HIS A 60 9.28 -24.89 6.00
C HIS A 60 9.64 -24.63 4.52
N MET A 61 10.40 -23.59 4.24
CA MET A 61 10.86 -23.23 2.89
C MET A 61 11.85 -24.24 2.32
N GLU A 62 12.77 -24.74 3.16
CA GLU A 62 13.74 -25.78 2.79
C GLU A 62 13.09 -27.16 2.62
N GLY A 63 11.87 -27.34 3.13
CA GLY A 63 11.14 -28.61 3.16
C GLY A 63 11.59 -29.55 4.29
N ALA A 64 12.36 -29.05 5.25
CA ALA A 64 12.78 -29.79 6.45
C ALA A 64 11.62 -30.03 7.43
N ALA A 65 10.65 -29.12 7.45
CA ALA A 65 9.39 -29.24 8.17
C ALA A 65 8.21 -28.84 7.27
N LYS A 66 6.97 -29.13 7.67
CA LYS A 66 5.77 -28.69 6.95
C LYS A 66 4.97 -27.72 7.81
N PRO A 67 4.56 -26.56 7.26
CA PRO A 67 3.68 -25.66 7.99
C PRO A 67 2.33 -26.33 8.23
N SER A 68 1.69 -26.00 9.35
CA SER A 68 0.35 -26.47 9.71
C SER A 68 -0.71 -26.04 8.70
N GLU A 69 -0.49 -24.90 8.03
CA GLU A 69 -1.34 -24.38 6.97
C GLU A 69 -1.01 -25.03 5.61
N GLY A 70 -1.89 -25.91 5.14
CA GLY A 70 -1.66 -26.71 3.93
C GLY A 70 -1.44 -25.88 2.67
N LYS A 71 -2.11 -24.74 2.53
CA LYS A 71 -1.92 -23.84 1.37
C LYS A 71 -0.52 -23.23 1.35
N ILE A 72 0.03 -22.89 2.51
CA ILE A 72 1.40 -22.33 2.63
C ILE A 72 2.44 -23.41 2.30
N ALA A 73 2.20 -24.66 2.75
CA ALA A 73 3.06 -25.79 2.38
C ALA A 73 3.10 -25.98 0.86
N THR A 74 1.94 -25.95 0.21
CA THR A 74 1.85 -26.04 -1.26
C THR A 74 2.53 -24.86 -1.94
N ALA A 75 2.37 -23.63 -1.43
CA ALA A 75 2.99 -22.45 -2.00
C ALA A 75 4.52 -22.57 -2.03
N PHE A 76 5.16 -22.93 -0.91
CA PHE A 76 6.62 -23.10 -0.85
C PHE A 76 7.15 -24.19 -1.80
N GLN A 77 6.42 -25.28 -1.98
CA GLN A 77 6.77 -26.32 -2.95
C GLN A 77 6.61 -25.82 -4.39
N GLN A 78 5.51 -25.14 -4.70
CA GLN A 78 5.23 -24.66 -6.05
C GLN A 78 6.24 -23.62 -6.51
N ILE A 79 6.71 -22.75 -5.61
CA ILE A 79 7.71 -21.70 -5.91
C ILE A 79 8.99 -22.29 -6.52
N GLN A 80 9.45 -23.45 -6.05
CA GLN A 80 10.65 -24.11 -6.58
C GLN A 80 10.46 -24.61 -8.03
N SER A 81 9.21 -24.84 -8.44
CA SER A 81 8.85 -25.39 -9.76
C SER A 81 8.21 -24.37 -10.71
N SER A 82 7.93 -23.15 -10.22
CA SER A 82 7.18 -22.12 -10.95
C SER A 82 8.10 -21.02 -11.49
N LEU A 83 7.58 -20.23 -12.42
CA LEU A 83 8.27 -19.05 -12.91
C LEU A 83 8.36 -17.99 -11.81
N TYR A 84 9.59 -17.52 -11.57
CA TYR A 84 9.86 -16.41 -10.66
C TYR A 84 9.19 -15.11 -11.12
N SER A 85 8.63 -14.35 -10.18
CA SER A 85 8.02 -13.04 -10.42
C SER A 85 8.39 -12.07 -9.30
N ALA A 86 8.59 -10.80 -9.61
CA ALA A 86 8.89 -9.78 -8.59
C ALA A 86 7.77 -9.63 -7.55
N THR A 87 6.52 -9.92 -7.92
CA THR A 87 5.37 -9.92 -6.98
C THR A 87 5.51 -10.98 -5.89
N PHE A 88 6.14 -12.11 -6.20
CA PHE A 88 6.44 -13.16 -5.23
C PHE A 88 7.46 -12.65 -4.18
N SER A 89 8.54 -12.01 -4.63
CA SER A 89 9.55 -11.41 -3.76
C SER A 89 8.94 -10.41 -2.77
N ILE A 90 8.03 -9.55 -3.26
CA ILE A 90 7.32 -8.57 -2.43
C ILE A 90 6.46 -9.26 -1.37
N GLY A 91 5.77 -10.35 -1.73
CA GLY A 91 5.02 -11.17 -0.77
C GLY A 91 5.92 -11.78 0.30
N LEU A 92 7.10 -12.26 -0.08
CA LEU A 92 8.08 -12.81 0.87
C LEU A 92 8.66 -11.75 1.80
N PHE A 93 8.95 -10.54 1.31
CA PHE A 93 9.37 -9.42 2.16
C PHE A 93 8.30 -9.12 3.20
N ARG A 94 7.01 -9.20 2.83
CA ARG A 94 5.92 -9.01 3.78
C ARG A 94 5.87 -10.10 4.85
N ILE A 95 6.14 -11.35 4.51
CA ILE A 95 6.24 -12.46 5.46
C ILE A 95 7.44 -12.24 6.42
N MET A 96 8.59 -11.81 5.89
CA MET A 96 9.76 -11.45 6.71
C MET A 96 9.43 -10.36 7.72
N GLU A 97 8.80 -9.26 7.28
CA GLU A 97 8.38 -8.17 8.18
C GLU A 97 7.44 -8.66 9.29
N LEU A 98 6.44 -9.47 8.93
CA LEU A 98 5.41 -9.95 9.87
C LEU A 98 5.94 -10.98 10.87
N SER A 99 6.99 -11.72 10.50
CA SER A 99 7.70 -12.66 11.37
C SER A 99 8.79 -12.01 12.23
N GLY A 100 9.01 -10.69 12.08
CA GLY A 100 9.98 -9.92 12.86
C GLY A 100 11.40 -9.92 12.29
N VAL A 101 11.59 -10.37 11.04
CA VAL A 101 12.89 -10.30 10.36
C VAL A 101 13.03 -8.95 9.64
N GLU A 102 14.17 -8.30 9.83
CA GLU A 102 14.49 -7.09 9.07
C GLU A 102 14.70 -7.42 7.58
N VAL A 103 14.01 -6.69 6.69
CA VAL A 103 14.16 -6.85 5.24
C VAL A 103 15.40 -6.09 4.74
N ASN A 104 16.55 -6.74 4.91
CA ASN A 104 17.85 -6.30 4.42
C ASN A 104 18.42 -7.30 3.39
N LYS A 105 19.48 -6.90 2.69
CA LYS A 105 20.06 -7.71 1.60
C LYS A 105 20.55 -9.08 2.07
N ALA A 106 21.18 -9.16 3.24
CA ALA A 106 21.72 -10.40 3.78
C ALA A 106 20.62 -11.42 4.09
N ASN A 107 19.58 -11.00 4.81
CA ASN A 107 18.46 -11.85 5.16
C ASN A 107 17.68 -12.30 3.91
N VAL A 108 17.51 -11.40 2.94
CA VAL A 108 16.87 -11.74 1.66
C VAL A 108 17.69 -12.76 0.87
N GLU A 109 19.02 -12.65 0.83
CA GLU A 109 19.87 -13.66 0.18
C GLU A 109 19.77 -15.03 0.86
N GLU A 110 19.70 -15.07 2.20
CA GLU A 110 19.50 -16.30 2.96
C GLU A 110 18.15 -16.97 2.62
N TRP A 111 17.08 -16.18 2.62
CA TRP A 111 15.74 -16.66 2.30
C TRP A 111 15.58 -17.09 0.84
N ALA A 112 16.29 -16.44 -0.09
CA ALA A 112 16.35 -16.85 -1.50
C ALA A 112 17.02 -18.22 -1.66
N LYS A 113 18.11 -18.47 -0.91
CA LYS A 113 18.82 -19.75 -0.92
C LYS A 113 17.96 -20.87 -0.35
N ALA A 114 17.23 -20.62 0.75
CA ALA A 114 16.30 -21.58 1.33
C ALA A 114 15.23 -22.04 0.32
N LEU A 115 14.77 -21.13 -0.54
CA LEU A 115 13.83 -21.43 -1.64
C LEU A 115 14.49 -21.87 -2.95
N LYS A 116 15.81 -22.03 -2.99
CA LYS A 116 16.57 -22.43 -4.19
C LYS A 116 16.36 -21.49 -5.38
N ILE A 117 16.20 -20.20 -5.12
CA ILE A 117 16.03 -19.17 -6.15
C ILE A 117 17.41 -18.77 -6.68
N GLU A 118 17.69 -19.14 -7.92
CA GLU A 118 18.96 -18.85 -8.58
C GLU A 118 18.82 -17.84 -9.76
N PRO A 119 19.71 -16.82 -9.83
CA PRO A 119 20.63 -16.37 -8.78
C PRO A 119 19.89 -15.62 -7.66
N ALA A 120 20.36 -15.74 -6.42
CA ALA A 120 19.83 -15.02 -5.26
C ALA A 120 19.81 -13.48 -5.45
N SER A 121 20.66 -12.96 -6.33
CA SER A 121 20.70 -11.54 -6.70
C SER A 121 19.38 -11.01 -7.27
N LYS A 122 18.56 -11.86 -7.90
CA LYS A 122 17.22 -11.48 -8.40
C LYS A 122 16.35 -10.88 -7.29
N MET A 123 16.28 -11.56 -6.15
CA MET A 123 15.44 -11.12 -5.04
C MET A 123 15.99 -9.87 -4.36
N THR A 124 17.31 -9.72 -4.30
CA THR A 124 17.93 -8.48 -3.80
C THR A 124 17.70 -7.28 -4.72
N ALA A 125 17.68 -7.50 -6.05
CA ALA A 125 17.38 -6.46 -7.02
C ALA A 125 15.90 -6.02 -6.94
N ASP A 126 15.00 -6.97 -6.70
CA ASP A 126 13.59 -6.68 -6.43
C ASP A 126 13.42 -5.84 -5.15
N LEU A 127 14.18 -6.15 -4.09
CA LEU A 127 14.17 -5.37 -2.85
C LEU A 127 14.58 -3.91 -3.08
N GLU A 128 15.65 -3.70 -3.84
CA GLU A 128 16.13 -2.36 -4.16
C GLU A 128 15.08 -1.59 -4.97
N THR A 129 14.55 -2.21 -6.02
CA THR A 129 13.50 -1.63 -6.87
C THR A 129 12.26 -1.29 -6.05
N TYR A 130 11.85 -2.19 -5.15
CA TYR A 130 10.70 -2.00 -4.27
C TYR A 130 10.90 -0.79 -3.34
N LYS A 131 12.06 -0.69 -2.67
CA LYS A 131 12.39 0.45 -1.79
C LYS A 131 12.45 1.77 -2.57
N GLN A 132 13.07 1.78 -3.76
CA GLN A 132 13.12 2.97 -4.61
C GLN A 132 11.72 3.42 -5.04
N ASN A 133 10.83 2.48 -5.39
CA ASN A 133 9.46 2.79 -5.79
C ASN A 133 8.62 3.31 -4.62
N GLN A 134 8.77 2.76 -3.41
CA GLN A 134 8.10 3.31 -2.23
C GLN A 134 8.50 4.76 -1.97
N VAL A 135 9.80 5.08 -2.03
CA VAL A 135 10.28 6.47 -1.84
C VAL A 135 9.70 7.40 -2.89
N LYS A 136 9.60 6.97 -4.14
CA LYS A 136 8.97 7.76 -5.22
C LYS A 136 7.48 8.00 -4.96
N LEU A 137 6.74 6.97 -4.53
CA LEU A 137 5.31 7.07 -4.22
C LEU A 137 5.05 7.98 -3.02
N GLN A 138 5.82 7.86 -1.94
CA GLN A 138 5.71 8.72 -0.76
C GLN A 138 5.94 10.19 -1.12
N LYS A 139 6.99 10.48 -1.89
CA LYS A 139 7.27 11.85 -2.38
C LYS A 139 6.16 12.39 -3.28
N ALA A 140 5.59 11.55 -4.14
CA ALA A 140 4.47 11.94 -4.98
C ALA A 140 3.22 12.25 -4.16
N GLU A 141 2.92 11.45 -3.13
CA GLU A 141 1.80 11.68 -2.22
C GLU A 141 1.97 12.98 -1.43
N GLU A 142 3.16 13.25 -0.90
CA GLU A 142 3.50 14.51 -0.22
C GLU A 142 3.28 15.71 -1.15
N MET A 143 3.76 15.64 -2.38
CA MET A 143 3.57 16.69 -3.39
C MET A 143 2.08 16.95 -3.68
N ILE A 144 1.28 15.89 -3.84
CA ILE A 144 -0.17 16.01 -4.06
C ILE A 144 -0.84 16.68 -2.86
N ARG A 145 -0.50 16.27 -1.64
CA ARG A 145 -1.02 16.87 -0.40
C ARG A 145 -0.68 18.37 -0.32
N GLU A 146 0.55 18.75 -0.67
CA GLU A 146 0.95 20.17 -0.70
C GLU A 146 0.15 20.98 -1.72
N ILE A 147 -0.11 20.42 -2.91
CA ILE A 147 -0.93 21.05 -3.94
C ILE A 147 -2.36 21.24 -3.44
N GLU A 148 -2.97 20.21 -2.85
CA GLU A 148 -4.33 20.31 -2.30
C GLU A 148 -4.44 21.38 -1.21
N ILE A 149 -3.47 21.46 -0.30
CA ILE A 149 -3.44 22.49 0.76
C ILE A 149 -3.36 23.88 0.13
N ARG A 150 -2.53 24.05 -0.91
CA ARG A 150 -2.38 25.32 -1.62
C ARG A 150 -3.67 25.73 -2.34
N GLU A 151 -4.34 24.79 -2.99
CA GLU A 151 -5.61 25.05 -3.67
C GLU A 151 -6.73 25.38 -2.69
N LYS A 152 -6.84 24.64 -1.58
CA LYS A 152 -7.79 24.93 -0.49
C LYS A 152 -7.57 26.33 0.08
N LYS A 153 -6.32 26.74 0.31
CA LYS A 153 -5.97 28.12 0.75
C LYS A 153 -6.39 29.18 -0.28
N LYS A 154 -6.05 28.99 -1.56
CA LYS A 154 -6.44 29.91 -2.64
C LYS A 154 -7.97 30.04 -2.80
N LEU A 155 -8.70 28.95 -2.61
CA LEU A 155 -10.17 28.97 -2.65
C LEU A 155 -10.75 29.73 -1.44
N ALA A 156 -10.23 29.51 -0.25
CA ALA A 156 -10.63 30.24 0.95
C ALA A 156 -10.39 31.76 0.80
N GLU A 157 -9.20 32.16 0.34
CA GLU A 157 -8.84 33.56 0.09
C GLU A 157 -9.77 34.21 -0.96
N LYS A 158 -10.10 33.50 -2.05
CA LYS A 158 -11.04 33.98 -3.06
C LYS A 158 -12.46 34.14 -2.53
N LEU A 159 -12.91 33.24 -1.65
CA LEU A 159 -14.24 33.34 -1.03
C LEU A 159 -14.30 34.50 -0.03
N GLU A 160 -13.25 34.71 0.75
CA GLU A 160 -13.16 35.84 1.68
C GLU A 160 -13.14 37.19 0.95
N GLN A 161 -12.37 37.31 -0.14
CA GLN A 161 -12.35 38.51 -0.98
C GLN A 161 -13.72 38.80 -1.62
N LYS A 162 -14.42 37.77 -2.09
CA LYS A 162 -15.79 37.93 -2.63
C LYS A 162 -16.78 38.37 -1.55
N ALA A 163 -16.67 37.82 -0.33
CA ALA A 163 -17.50 38.23 0.80
C ALA A 163 -17.26 39.69 1.20
N LYS A 164 -16.00 40.13 1.26
CA LYS A 164 -15.61 41.52 1.53
C LYS A 164 -16.14 42.48 0.46
N ALA A 165 -15.95 42.15 -0.81
CA ALA A 165 -16.44 42.98 -1.92
C ALA A 165 -17.99 43.08 -1.96
N LEU A 166 -18.71 42.03 -1.55
CA LEU A 166 -20.17 42.07 -1.43
C LEU A 166 -20.62 42.92 -0.22
N ALA A 167 -19.91 42.84 0.90
CA ALA A 167 -20.19 43.66 2.08
C ALA A 167 -19.95 45.15 1.80
N GLU A 168 -18.85 45.51 1.12
CA GLU A 168 -18.55 46.88 0.71
C GLU A 168 -19.59 47.44 -0.27
N LYS A 169 -20.04 46.64 -1.24
CA LYS A 169 -21.12 47.05 -2.16
C LYS A 169 -22.47 47.21 -1.47
N ALA A 170 -22.76 46.41 -0.44
CA ALA A 170 -23.98 46.54 0.35
C ALA A 170 -23.93 47.80 1.22
N ALA A 171 -22.79 48.09 1.84
CA ALA A 171 -22.58 49.31 2.62
C ALA A 171 -22.69 50.57 1.74
N ALA A 172 -22.09 50.56 0.55
CA ALA A 172 -22.17 51.68 -0.39
C ALA A 172 -23.58 51.93 -0.94
N LYS A 173 -24.41 50.89 -1.07
CA LYS A 173 -25.84 51.05 -1.42
C LYS A 173 -26.67 51.59 -0.26
N ALA A 174 -26.37 51.18 0.97
CA ALA A 174 -27.10 51.67 2.15
C ALA A 174 -26.82 53.15 2.45
N SER A 175 -25.61 53.65 2.16
CA SER A 175 -25.28 55.07 2.29
C SER A 175 -25.75 55.95 1.13
N GLY A 176 -26.16 55.35 0.00
CA GLY A 176 -26.63 56.09 -1.19
C GLY A 176 -28.12 56.47 -1.15
N ASP A 177 -28.91 55.85 -0.30
CA ASP A 177 -30.36 56.13 -0.15
C ASP A 177 -30.66 57.25 0.88
N GLU A 178 -29.67 57.75 1.62
CA GLU A 178 -29.86 58.85 2.60
C GLU A 178 -29.76 60.27 2.01
N GLU A 179 -29.29 60.43 0.77
CA GLU A 179 -29.07 61.76 0.16
C GLU A 179 -30.14 62.18 -0.86
N SER A 180 -31.24 61.42 -0.99
CA SER A 180 -32.39 61.80 -1.82
C SER A 180 -33.70 61.78 -1.03
N LYS A 181 -33.89 62.78 -0.17
CA LYS A 181 -35.20 63.13 0.38
C LYS A 181 -35.35 64.62 0.59
#